data_AF-A0A7S0FGE1-F1
#
_entry.id   AF-A0A7S0FGE1-F1
#
_cell.length_a   1.000
_cell.length_b   1.000
_cell.length_c   1.000
_cell.angle_alpha   90.00
_cell.angle_beta   90.00
_cell.angle_gamma   90.00
#
_symmetry.space_group_name_H-M   'P 1'
#
loop_
_entity.id
_entity.type
_entity.pdbx_description
1 polymer ?
#
loop_
_entity_poly.entity_id
_entity_poly.type
_entity_poly.pdbx_seq_one_letter_code
_entity_poly.pdbx_strand_id
1 'polypeptide(L)'
;WPGAGACRAAFVAVAAAAEGVSHLEEPQGHSFRNVPEAAALVEVLRGLLAAAGQRPRSDWKCLPSVAVLAPYAAQRALLQRNVAREFGVETGGRLVTVSTVDGLQGAERDVVLFSATRS
;
A
#
# COMPACT_ATOMS: atom_id res chain seq x y z
N TRP A 1 -2.34 -11.14 12.45
CA TRP A 1 -1.51 -11.47 11.27
C TRP A 1 -1.14 -12.93 11.33
N PRO A 2 -1.42 -13.77 10.33
CA PRO A 2 -2.09 -15.01 10.67
C PRO A 2 -1.10 -16.16 10.91
N GLY A 3 -1.50 -17.08 11.80
CA GLY A 3 -0.73 -18.23 12.21
C GLY A 3 -0.48 -19.23 11.08
N ALA A 4 0.39 -20.20 11.35
CA ALA A 4 0.72 -21.29 10.43
C ALA A 4 -0.56 -21.94 9.87
N GLY A 5 -0.86 -21.71 8.59
CA GLY A 5 -2.09 -22.18 7.91
C GLY A 5 -2.86 -21.12 7.12
N ALA A 6 -2.52 -19.84 7.23
CA ALA A 6 -3.26 -18.77 6.57
C ALA A 6 -2.63 -18.26 5.26
N CYS A 7 -3.51 -17.77 4.38
CA CYS A 7 -3.16 -17.24 3.07
C CYS A 7 -2.17 -16.07 3.19
N ARG A 8 -1.07 -16.14 2.43
CA ARG A 8 -0.02 -15.10 2.38
C ARG A 8 -0.24 -14.07 1.27
N ALA A 9 -1.30 -14.25 0.50
CA ALA A 9 -1.72 -13.35 -0.56
C ALA A 9 -3.21 -13.03 -0.37
N ALA A 10 -3.59 -11.79 -0.65
CA ALA A 10 -4.97 -11.34 -0.61
C ALA A 10 -5.21 -10.36 -1.75
N PHE A 11 -6.41 -10.42 -2.33
CA PHE A 11 -6.88 -9.43 -3.29
C PHE A 11 -7.97 -8.58 -2.63
N VAL A 12 -7.86 -7.26 -2.80
CA VAL A 12 -8.86 -6.31 -2.31
C VAL A 12 -9.56 -5.70 -3.52
N ALA A 13 -10.82 -6.07 -3.72
CA ALA A 13 -11.63 -5.52 -4.80
C ALA A 13 -12.06 -4.09 -4.44
N VAL A 14 -11.52 -3.11 -5.17
CA VAL A 14 -11.85 -1.68 -4.97
C VAL A 14 -13.18 -1.32 -5.65
N ALA A 15 -13.55 -2.05 -6.72
CA ALA A 15 -14.75 -1.79 -7.51
C ALA A 15 -16.07 -2.06 -6.75
N ALA A 16 -16.05 -2.85 -5.67
CA ALA A 16 -17.26 -3.14 -4.88
C ALA A 16 -17.83 -1.91 -4.15
N ALA A 17 -17.04 -0.83 -3.99
CA ALA A 17 -17.48 0.39 -3.34
C ALA A 17 -18.15 1.40 -4.30
N ALA A 18 -18.14 1.16 -5.61
CA ALA A 18 -18.65 2.08 -6.62
C ALA A 18 -19.49 1.35 -7.66
N GLU A 19 -20.72 0.96 -7.29
CA GLU A 19 -21.69 0.46 -8.25
C GLU A 19 -21.88 1.47 -9.39
N GLY A 20 -21.56 1.08 -10.63
CA GLY A 20 -21.81 1.86 -11.84
C GLY A 20 -20.66 2.71 -12.37
N VAL A 21 -19.48 2.72 -11.77
CA VAL A 21 -18.32 3.46 -12.30
C VAL A 21 -17.36 2.50 -13.01
N SER A 22 -17.35 2.54 -14.34
CA SER A 22 -16.53 1.65 -15.18
C SER A 22 -15.06 2.03 -15.24
N HIS A 23 -14.70 3.26 -14.87
CA HIS A 23 -13.32 3.76 -14.89
C HIS A 23 -13.07 4.57 -13.62
N LEU A 24 -12.38 3.96 -12.65
CA LEU A 24 -11.97 4.64 -11.41
C LEU A 24 -10.61 5.33 -11.57
N GLU A 25 -9.90 5.07 -12.67
CA GLU A 25 -8.64 5.71 -13.01
C GLU A 25 -8.82 7.03 -13.73
N GLU A 26 -7.91 7.96 -13.44
CA GLU A 26 -7.83 9.28 -14.06
C GLU A 26 -6.46 9.44 -14.73
N PRO A 27 -6.41 9.98 -15.96
CA PRO A 27 -5.15 10.37 -16.57
C PRO A 27 -4.56 11.60 -15.87
N GLN A 28 -3.25 11.57 -15.64
CA GLN A 28 -2.47 12.69 -15.14
C GLN A 28 -1.22 12.86 -16.02
N GLY A 29 -1.33 13.73 -17.02
CA GLY A 29 -0.31 13.87 -18.06
C GLY A 29 -0.14 12.58 -18.85
N HIS A 30 1.07 12.03 -18.87
CA HIS A 30 1.40 10.75 -19.50
C HIS A 30 1.34 9.55 -18.54
N SER A 31 0.61 9.67 -17.43
CA SER A 31 0.51 8.65 -16.39
C SER A 31 -0.93 8.48 -15.93
N PHE A 32 -1.19 7.49 -15.08
CA PHE A 32 -2.51 7.20 -14.53
C PHE A 32 -2.46 7.12 -13.01
N ARG A 33 -3.59 7.42 -12.39
CA ARG A 33 -3.81 7.23 -10.96
C ARG A 33 -5.23 6.72 -10.71
N ASN A 34 -5.41 6.04 -9.60
CA ASN A 34 -6.72 5.57 -9.14
C ASN A 34 -6.85 5.99 -7.67
N VAL A 35 -7.67 7.03 -7.45
CA VAL A 35 -7.85 7.65 -6.13
C VAL A 35 -8.56 6.71 -5.15
N PRO A 36 -9.67 6.04 -5.54
CA PRO A 36 -10.30 5.02 -4.69
C PRO A 36 -9.35 3.91 -4.26
N GLU A 37 -8.54 3.40 -5.20
CA GLU A 37 -7.56 2.36 -4.91
C GLU A 37 -6.46 2.83 -3.96
N ALA A 38 -5.97 4.06 -4.15
CA ALA A 38 -4.98 4.64 -3.25
C ALA A 38 -5.53 4.83 -1.82
N ALA A 39 -6.82 5.17 -1.67
CA ALA A 39 -7.47 5.27 -0.37
C ALA A 39 -7.63 3.89 0.29
N ALA A 40 -8.11 2.90 -0.46
CA ALA A 40 -8.24 1.53 0.04
C ALA A 40 -6.89 0.94 0.48
N LEU A 41 -5.81 1.22 -0.25
CA LEU A 41 -4.47 0.78 0.11
C LEU A 41 -4.01 1.35 1.45
N VAL A 42 -4.27 2.64 1.70
CA VAL A 42 -3.93 3.27 2.99
C VAL A 42 -4.73 2.66 4.14
N GLU A 43 -6.01 2.34 3.92
CA GLU A 43 -6.82 1.65 4.94
C GLU A 43 -6.27 0.26 5.27
N VAL A 44 -5.89 -0.51 4.25
CA VAL A 44 -5.23 -1.80 4.44
C VAL A 44 -3.96 -1.61 5.25
N LEU A 45 -3.08 -0.69 4.83
CA LEU A 45 -1.82 -0.38 5.50
C LEU A 45 -2.01 0.02 6.97
N ARG A 46 -3.00 0.85 7.27
CA ARG A 46 -3.37 1.25 8.64
C ARG A 46 -3.75 0.02 9.46
N GLY A 47 -4.57 -0.86 8.91
CA GLY A 47 -4.93 -2.13 9.54
C GLY A 47 -3.72 -3.05 9.79
N LEU A 48 -2.78 -3.12 8.84
CA LEU A 48 -1.54 -3.88 8.97
C LEU A 48 -0.71 -3.41 10.16
N LEU A 49 -0.45 -2.10 10.21
CA LEU A 49 0.40 -1.49 11.21
C LEU A 49 -0.26 -1.54 12.59
N ALA A 50 -1.58 -1.32 12.66
CA ALA A 50 -2.34 -1.46 13.91
C ALA A 50 -2.28 -2.90 14.45
N ALA A 51 -2.47 -3.91 13.60
CA ALA A 51 -2.39 -5.31 13.99
C ALA A 51 -0.96 -5.73 14.40
N ALA A 52 0.08 -5.12 13.80
CA ALA A 52 1.46 -5.32 14.20
C ALA A 52 1.79 -4.66 15.56
N GLY A 53 1.25 -3.45 15.79
CA GLY A 53 1.45 -2.68 17.04
C GLY A 53 0.74 -3.25 18.27
N GLN A 54 -0.22 -4.16 18.09
CA GLN A 54 -0.85 -4.91 19.18
C GLN A 54 0.00 -6.08 19.72
N ARG A 55 1.20 -6.32 19.16
CA ARG A 55 2.15 -7.31 19.71
C ARG A 55 2.82 -6.81 20.99
N PRO A 56 3.20 -7.71 21.92
CA PRO A 56 3.89 -7.34 23.15
C PRO A 56 5.12 -6.44 22.89
N ARG A 57 5.26 -5.38 23.69
CA ARG A 57 6.30 -4.34 23.57
C ARG A 57 7.75 -4.84 23.62
N SER A 58 8.03 -6.12 23.89
CA SER A 58 9.37 -6.71 23.77
C SER A 58 9.87 -6.78 22.32
N ASP A 59 8.97 -6.70 21.34
CA ASP A 59 9.25 -7.01 19.93
C ASP A 59 9.25 -5.76 19.02
N TRP A 60 9.42 -4.55 19.56
CA TRP A 60 9.37 -3.29 18.79
C TRP A 60 10.44 -3.15 17.69
N LYS A 61 11.44 -4.06 17.65
CA LYS A 61 12.34 -4.27 16.49
C LYS A 61 11.66 -4.96 15.29
N CYS A 62 10.40 -5.38 15.40
CA CYS A 62 9.72 -6.28 14.46
C CYS A 62 8.49 -5.68 13.78
N LEU A 63 8.37 -4.35 13.67
CA LEU A 63 7.40 -3.79 12.73
C LEU A 63 7.76 -4.26 11.32
N PRO A 64 6.82 -4.84 10.55
CA PRO A 64 7.13 -5.37 9.24
C PRO A 64 7.57 -4.23 8.33
N SER A 65 8.64 -4.47 7.58
CA SER A 65 9.02 -3.61 6.46
C SER A 65 7.97 -3.75 5.36
N VAL A 66 7.41 -2.63 4.90
CA VAL A 66 6.35 -2.63 3.88
C VAL A 66 6.86 -1.99 2.60
N ALA A 67 6.70 -2.66 1.46
CA ALA A 67 6.77 -2.05 0.14
C ALA A 67 5.36 -1.76 -0.38
N VAL A 68 5.16 -0.56 -0.90
CA VAL A 68 4.00 -0.20 -1.71
C VAL A 68 4.48 0.00 -3.14
N LEU A 69 3.97 -0.82 -4.05
CA LEU A 69 4.35 -0.84 -5.45
C LEU A 69 3.24 -0.23 -6.30
N ALA A 70 3.61 0.67 -7.21
CA ALA A 70 2.71 1.16 -8.24
C ALA A 70 3.45 1.25 -9.60
N PRO A 71 2.83 0.77 -10.70
CA PRO A 71 3.45 0.81 -12.03
C PRO A 71 3.45 2.21 -12.64
N TYR A 72 2.58 3.11 -12.19
CA TYR A 72 2.44 4.47 -12.73
C TYR A 72 3.03 5.52 -11.80
N ALA A 73 3.79 6.47 -12.36
CA ALA A 73 4.40 7.56 -11.61
C ALA A 73 3.38 8.45 -10.88
N ALA A 74 2.23 8.74 -11.51
CA ALA A 74 1.17 9.53 -10.87
C ALA A 74 0.54 8.79 -9.70
N GLN A 75 0.29 7.48 -9.83
CA GLN A 75 -0.17 6.65 -8.71
C GLN A 75 0.86 6.57 -7.58
N ARG A 76 2.14 6.37 -7.91
CA ARG A 76 3.22 6.37 -6.91
C ARG A 76 3.26 7.67 -6.12
N ALA A 77 3.18 8.81 -6.82
CA ALA A 77 3.18 10.12 -6.17
C ALA A 77 1.93 10.35 -5.31
N LEU A 78 0.77 9.87 -5.74
CA LEU A 78 -0.46 9.89 -4.94
C LEU A 78 -0.30 9.05 -3.65
N LEU A 79 0.19 7.83 -3.77
CA LEU A 79 0.41 6.93 -2.64
C LEU A 79 1.43 7.49 -1.65
N GLN A 80 2.55 8.04 -2.13
CA GLN A 80 3.54 8.71 -1.28
C GLN A 80 2.92 9.83 -0.45
N ARG A 81 2.09 10.68 -1.07
CA ARG A 81 1.38 11.76 -0.36
C ARG A 81 0.38 11.23 0.65
N ASN A 82 -0.41 10.23 0.30
CA ASN A 82 -1.43 9.69 1.20
C ASN A 82 -0.78 8.98 2.40
N VAL A 83 0.28 8.20 2.18
CA VAL A 83 1.06 7.56 3.26
C VAL A 83 1.71 8.61 4.17
N ALA A 84 2.33 9.64 3.60
CA ALA A 84 2.93 10.72 4.39
C ALA A 84 1.89 11.51 5.21
N ARG A 85 0.68 11.70 4.66
CA ARG A 85 -0.43 12.34 5.36
C ARG A 85 -0.95 11.50 6.53
N GLU A 86 -1.08 10.18 6.34
CA GLU A 86 -1.62 9.28 7.34
C GLU A 86 -0.64 8.99 8.48
N PHE A 87 0.63 8.73 8.15
CA PHE A 87 1.62 8.23 9.12
C PHE A 87 2.70 9.26 9.47
N GLY A 88 2.69 10.43 8.84
CA GLY A 88 3.78 11.41 8.93
C GLY A 88 4.97 11.03 8.04
N VAL A 89 5.75 12.04 7.62
CA VAL A 89 6.89 11.85 6.69
C VAL A 89 7.97 10.94 7.27
N GLU A 90 8.36 11.16 8.52
CA GLU A 90 9.44 10.43 9.20
C GLU A 90 9.07 8.98 9.50
N THR A 91 7.90 8.74 10.11
CA THR A 91 7.45 7.39 10.47
C THR A 91 7.01 6.60 9.24
N GLY A 92 6.32 7.25 8.30
CA GLY A 92 5.96 6.66 7.01
C GLY A 92 7.20 6.24 6.21
N GLY A 93 8.22 7.10 6.12
CA GLY A 93 9.44 6.82 5.37
C GLY A 93 10.32 5.71 5.95
N ARG A 94 10.28 5.48 7.27
CA ARG A 94 11.04 4.38 7.92
C ARG A 94 10.38 3.01 7.78
N LEU A 95 9.06 2.95 7.76
CA LEU A 95 8.30 1.70 7.75
C LEU A 95 7.79 1.31 6.36
N VAL A 96 7.54 2.29 5.50
CA VAL A 96 6.85 2.12 4.22
C VAL A 96 7.68 2.70 3.09
N THR A 97 8.14 1.84 2.19
CA THR A 97 8.80 2.27 0.95
C THR A 97 7.79 2.28 -0.20
N VAL A 98 7.47 3.44 -0.75
CA VAL A 98 6.60 3.56 -1.93
C VAL A 98 7.44 3.73 -3.19
N SER A 99 7.42 2.75 -4.09
CA SER A 99 8.26 2.72 -5.28
C SER A 99 7.59 2.05 -6.49
N THR A 100 8.31 1.98 -7.61
CA THR A 100 7.97 1.12 -8.75
C THR A 100 8.61 -0.26 -8.56
N VAL A 101 8.19 -1.24 -9.36
CA VAL A 101 8.77 -2.59 -9.36
C VAL A 101 10.28 -2.54 -9.60
N ASP A 102 10.71 -1.79 -10.63
CA ASP A 102 12.13 -1.64 -10.97
C ASP A 102 12.93 -0.97 -9.84
N GLY A 103 12.32 0.00 -9.15
CA GLY A 103 12.95 0.71 -8.04
C GLY A 103 13.15 -0.13 -6.78
N LEU A 104 12.62 -1.35 -6.73
CA LEU A 104 12.79 -2.31 -5.64
C LEU A 104 13.31 -3.68 -6.13
N GLN A 105 13.91 -3.73 -7.33
CA GLN A 105 14.45 -4.97 -7.86
C GLN A 105 15.58 -5.50 -6.96
N GLY A 106 15.48 -6.78 -6.58
CA GLY A 106 16.44 -7.44 -5.68
C GLY A 106 16.32 -7.06 -4.21
N ALA A 107 15.34 -6.23 -3.84
CA ALA A 107 15.02 -5.93 -2.45
C ALA A 107 13.84 -6.77 -1.96
N GLU A 108 13.94 -7.29 -0.74
CA GLU A 108 12.86 -8.01 -0.07
C GLU A 108 12.20 -7.14 1.00
N ARG A 109 10.92 -7.42 1.28
CA ARG A 109 10.12 -6.78 2.32
C ARG A 109 9.21 -7.82 2.96
N ASP A 110 8.87 -7.61 4.23
CA ASP A 110 7.99 -8.52 4.97
C ASP A 110 6.57 -8.50 4.40
N VAL A 111 6.13 -7.34 3.90
CA VAL A 111 4.84 -7.18 3.23
C VAL A 111 5.01 -6.35 1.96
N VAL A 112 4.36 -6.79 0.89
CA VAL A 112 4.22 -6.04 -0.37
C VAL A 112 2.75 -5.74 -0.61
N LEU A 113 2.43 -4.46 -0.76
CA LEU A 113 1.15 -3.96 -1.23
C LEU A 113 1.32 -3.51 -2.67
N PHE A 114 0.56 -4.08 -3.59
CA PHE A 114 0.63 -3.75 -5.00
C PHE A 114 -0.64 -3.01 -5.44
N SER A 115 -0.47 -1.83 -6.03
CA SER A 115 -1.55 -1.07 -6.66
C SER A 115 -1.52 -1.31 -8.17
N ALA A 116 -2.55 -1.97 -8.69
CA ALA A 116 -2.72 -2.24 -10.12
C ALA A 116 -2.99 -0.96 -10.92
N THR A 117 -3.63 0.04 -10.32
CA THR A 117 -3.99 1.35 -10.89
C THR A 117 -5.01 1.32 -12.02
N ARG A 118 -4.96 0.31 -12.90
CA ARG A 118 -5.88 0.15 -14.04
C ARG A 118 -7.11 -0.68 -13.62
N SER A 119 -8.29 -0.26 -14.07
CA SER A 119 -9.65 -0.70 -13.74
C SER A 119 -10.53 -0.82 -14.98
#